data_AF-A0A9J6CP72-F1
#
_entry.id   AF-A0A9J6CP72-F1
#
_cell.length_a   1.000
_cell.length_b   1.000
_cell.length_c   1.000
_cell.angle_alpha   90.00
_cell.angle_beta   90.00
_cell.angle_gamma   90.00
#
_symmetry.space_group_name_H-M   'P 1'
#
loop_
_entity.id
_entity.type
_entity.pdbx_description
1 polymer ?
#
loop_
_entity_poly.entity_id
_entity_poly.type
_entity_poly.pdbx_seq_one_letter_code
_entity_poly.pdbx_strand_id
1 'polypeptide(L)'
;MDHLVLIPQDFNLVVTSEKLPQDIVTVWSNQRIPQGAIFYPFQGTVRIDKLNVFSTISEDDIRHRYGLYDEITNTEGRKVRNCNWIRFLRSTDAYGPQVNIVCTK
;
A
#
# COMPACT_ATOMS: atom_id res chain seq x y z
N MET A 1 3.60 -2.79 -15.49
CA MET A 1 2.90 -1.51 -15.28
C MET A 1 3.76 -0.73 -14.32
N ASP A 2 3.93 0.58 -14.49
CA ASP A 2 4.67 1.37 -13.51
C ASP A 2 3.71 1.75 -12.37
N HIS A 3 4.20 1.70 -11.14
CA HIS A 3 3.47 2.04 -9.93
C HIS A 3 4.13 3.26 -9.28
N LEU A 4 3.38 4.35 -9.18
CA LEU A 4 3.74 5.55 -8.45
C LEU A 4 3.10 5.45 -7.07
N VAL A 5 3.91 5.05 -6.07
CA VAL A 5 3.43 4.76 -4.72
C VAL A 5 3.86 5.86 -3.75
N LEU A 6 2.90 6.56 -3.18
CA LEU A 6 3.14 7.46 -2.05
C LEU A 6 3.33 6.65 -0.77
N ILE A 7 4.53 6.72 -0.19
CA ILE A 7 4.90 5.92 0.99
C ILE A 7 5.76 6.73 1.98
N PRO A 8 5.47 6.66 3.30
CA PRO A 8 6.31 7.23 4.35
C PRO A 8 7.75 6.72 4.28
N GLN A 9 8.72 7.55 4.70
CA GLN A 9 10.14 7.17 4.65
C GLN A 9 10.47 6.00 5.58
N ASP A 10 9.69 5.82 6.64
CA ASP A 10 9.77 4.74 7.63
C ASP A 10 9.36 3.37 7.07
N PHE A 11 8.75 3.33 5.89
CA PHE A 11 8.22 2.14 5.28
C PHE A 11 8.88 1.84 3.93
N ASN A 12 8.94 0.55 3.61
CA ASN A 12 9.34 0.03 2.31
C ASN A 12 8.27 -0.92 1.79
N LEU A 13 8.15 -0.99 0.46
CA LEU A 13 7.46 -2.08 -0.19
C LEU A 13 8.40 -3.28 -0.28
N VAL A 14 7.90 -4.45 0.07
CA VAL A 14 8.64 -5.71 0.04
C VAL A 14 7.84 -6.71 -0.78
N VAL A 15 8.48 -7.27 -1.80
CA VAL A 15 7.96 -8.38 -2.59
C VAL A 15 8.24 -9.68 -1.84
N THR A 16 7.21 -10.39 -1.42
CA THR A 16 7.34 -11.59 -0.56
C THR A 16 7.10 -12.90 -1.29
N SER A 17 6.75 -12.88 -2.58
CA SER A 17 6.66 -14.07 -3.43
C SER A 17 6.94 -13.70 -4.88
N GLU A 18 7.83 -14.44 -5.52
CA GLU A 18 8.15 -14.35 -6.95
C GLU A 18 7.51 -15.48 -7.79
N LYS A 19 6.65 -16.32 -7.18
CA LYS A 19 6.12 -17.52 -7.84
C LYS A 19 4.69 -17.31 -8.35
N LEU A 20 4.59 -17.07 -9.68
CA LEU A 20 3.40 -16.99 -10.56
C LEU A 20 2.68 -15.61 -10.59
N PRO A 21 1.88 -15.28 -11.63
CA PRO A 21 1.95 -14.07 -12.47
C PRO A 21 1.67 -12.70 -11.80
N GLN A 22 1.47 -12.66 -10.49
CA GLN A 22 1.34 -11.43 -9.71
C GLN A 22 2.23 -11.45 -8.47
N ASP A 23 2.90 -10.33 -8.23
CA ASP A 23 3.74 -10.15 -7.05
C ASP A 23 2.86 -9.98 -5.81
N ILE A 24 3.24 -10.63 -4.71
CA ILE A 24 2.70 -10.29 -3.39
C ILE A 24 3.58 -9.17 -2.83
N VAL A 25 3.00 -7.97 -2.72
CA VAL A 25 3.68 -6.77 -2.22
C VAL A 25 3.08 -6.37 -0.88
N THR A 26 3.94 -6.18 0.12
CA THR A 26 3.54 -5.80 1.49
C THR A 26 4.35 -4.63 2.00
N VAL A 27 3.81 -3.90 2.98
CA VAL A 27 4.51 -2.78 3.64
C VAL A 27 5.28 -3.29 4.85
N TRP A 28 6.56 -2.97 4.92
CA TRP A 28 7.44 -3.28 6.05
C TRP A 28 8.06 -2.01 6.61
N SER A 29 8.18 -1.92 7.93
CA SER A 29 8.98 -0.87 8.55
C SER A 29 10.47 -1.11 8.33
N ASN A 30 11.19 -0.08 7.91
CA ASN A 30 12.65 -0.12 7.77
C ASN A 30 13.38 0.34 9.04
N GLN A 31 12.62 0.80 10.03
CA GLN A 31 13.11 1.18 11.35
C GLN A 31 12.11 0.77 12.42
N ARG A 32 12.54 0.86 13.69
CA ARG A 32 11.65 0.64 14.83
C ARG A 32 10.62 1.76 14.90
N ILE A 33 9.34 1.40 14.86
CA ILE A 33 8.23 2.33 15.05
C ILE A 33 7.84 2.38 16.53
N PRO A 34 7.90 3.54 17.20
CA PRO A 34 7.39 3.68 18.56
C PRO A 34 5.87 3.43 18.62
N GLN A 35 5.42 2.81 19.71
CA GLN A 35 3.97 2.71 19.97
C GLN A 35 3.36 4.12 20.08
N GLY A 36 2.21 4.32 19.44
CA GLY A 36 1.52 5.61 19.40
C GLY A 36 1.99 6.54 18.27
N ALA A 37 2.96 6.12 17.44
CA ALA A 37 3.28 6.85 16.21
C ALA A 37 2.08 6.93 15.27
N ILE A 38 1.87 8.10 14.66
CA ILE A 38 0.74 8.38 13.77
C ILE A 38 1.25 8.48 12.34
N PHE A 39 0.57 7.78 11.42
CA PHE A 39 0.88 7.80 10.01
C PHE A 39 -0.34 8.19 9.18
N TYR A 40 -0.22 9.22 8.35
CA TYR A 40 -1.27 9.67 7.44
C TYR A 40 -1.23 8.95 6.09
N PRO A 41 -2.38 8.72 5.43
CA PRO A 41 -2.43 8.12 4.10
C PRO A 41 -1.70 8.92 3.00
N PHE A 42 -1.61 10.24 3.17
CA PHE A 42 -1.07 11.19 2.19
C PHE A 42 0.32 11.74 2.55
N GLN A 43 1.08 11.02 3.37
CA GLN A 43 2.43 11.44 3.75
C GLN A 43 3.52 10.61 3.06
N GLY A 44 4.70 11.19 2.95
CA GLY A 44 5.89 10.53 2.44
C GLY A 44 6.29 11.04 1.06
N THR A 45 6.98 10.20 0.30
CA THR A 45 7.43 10.51 -1.05
C THR A 45 6.89 9.50 -2.06
N VAL A 46 6.71 9.95 -3.30
CA VAL A 46 6.32 9.06 -4.39
C VAL A 46 7.54 8.26 -4.83
N ARG A 47 7.43 6.94 -4.78
CA ARG A 47 8.41 6.00 -5.33
C ARG A 47 7.86 5.39 -6.62
N ILE A 48 8.75 5.17 -7.58
CA ILE A 48 8.41 4.53 -8.85
C ILE A 48 8.90 3.09 -8.79
N ASP A 49 7.98 2.14 -8.85
CA ASP A 49 8.28 0.72 -8.80
C ASP A 49 7.69 -0.01 -10.01
N LYS A 50 8.39 -1.06 -10.47
CA LYS A 50 7.87 -2.00 -11.46
C LYS A 50 7.33 -3.21 -10.73
N LEU A 51 6.04 -3.19 -10.43
CA LEU A 51 5.37 -4.27 -9.71
C LEU A 51 4.46 -5.04 -10.69
N ASN A 52 4.41 -6.37 -10.57
CA ASN A 52 3.44 -7.19 -11.29
C ASN A 52 2.11 -7.25 -10.51
N VAL A 53 1.60 -6.10 -10.07
CA VAL A 53 0.33 -6.02 -9.34
C VAL A 53 -0.74 -5.45 -10.26
N PHE A 54 -1.59 -6.33 -10.79
CA PHE A 54 -2.65 -5.97 -11.75
C PHE A 54 -4.06 -5.98 -11.14
N SER A 55 -4.24 -6.57 -9.96
CA SER A 55 -5.53 -6.59 -9.24
C SER A 55 -6.00 -5.19 -8.86
N THR A 56 -7.31 -4.97 -8.83
CA THR A 56 -7.94 -3.81 -8.18
C THR A 56 -8.36 -4.19 -6.76
N ILE A 57 -8.60 -3.17 -5.91
CA ILE A 57 -9.25 -3.39 -4.62
C ILE A 57 -10.77 -3.31 -4.84
N SER A 58 -11.54 -4.07 -4.07
CA SER A 58 -13.01 -4.02 -4.12
C SER A 58 -13.51 -2.68 -3.56
N GLU A 59 -14.53 -2.08 -4.16
CA GLU A 59 -15.13 -0.83 -3.69
C GLU A 59 -15.64 -0.91 -2.24
N ASP A 60 -16.05 -2.11 -1.79
CA ASP A 60 -16.50 -2.37 -0.42
C ASP A 60 -15.36 -2.59 0.58
N ASP A 61 -14.10 -2.54 0.13
CA ASP A 61 -12.95 -2.79 0.99
C ASP A 61 -12.79 -1.69 2.05
N ILE A 62 -12.54 -2.11 3.29
CA ILE A 62 -12.44 -1.21 4.45
C ILE A 62 -11.38 -0.12 4.28
N ARG A 63 -10.34 -0.37 3.48
CA ARG A 63 -9.25 0.60 3.20
C ARG A 63 -9.77 1.88 2.56
N HIS A 64 -10.85 1.83 1.78
CA HIS A 64 -11.48 3.03 1.20
C HIS A 64 -11.95 4.02 2.28
N ARG A 65 -12.35 3.53 3.46
CA ARG A 65 -12.79 4.39 4.58
C ARG A 65 -11.64 5.06 5.33
N TYR A 66 -10.42 4.62 5.09
CA TYR A 66 -9.21 5.06 5.81
C TYR A 66 -8.14 5.62 4.87
N GLY A 67 -8.58 6.24 3.77
CA GLY A 67 -7.72 7.03 2.89
C GLY A 67 -6.94 6.22 1.86
N LEU A 68 -7.41 5.04 1.46
CA LEU A 68 -6.88 4.38 0.27
C LEU A 68 -6.99 5.31 -0.95
N TYR A 69 -5.88 5.45 -1.65
CA TYR A 69 -5.82 6.05 -2.99
C TYR A 69 -5.24 5.01 -3.95
N ASP A 70 -5.95 4.73 -5.05
CA ASP A 70 -5.54 3.75 -6.07
C ASP A 70 -6.25 4.01 -7.39
N GLU A 71 -5.55 4.68 -8.31
CA GLU A 71 -6.06 5.02 -9.64
C GLU A 71 -5.12 4.51 -10.72
N ILE A 72 -5.69 3.94 -11.79
CA ILE A 72 -4.94 3.53 -12.98
C ILE A 72 -5.24 4.53 -14.09
N THR A 73 -4.20 5.23 -14.55
CA THR A 73 -4.28 6.13 -15.69
C THR A 73 -3.61 5.49 -16.91
N ASN A 74 -4.04 5.91 -18.10
CA ASN A 74 -3.42 5.53 -19.36
C ASN A 74 -2.87 6.80 -20.02
N THR A 75 -1.55 6.95 -20.02
CA THR A 75 -0.85 8.11 -20.56
C THR A 75 0.07 7.63 -21.67
N GLU A 76 -0.10 8.14 -22.89
CA GLU A 76 0.73 7.78 -24.06
C GLU A 76 0.80 6.26 -24.32
N GLY A 77 -0.30 5.55 -24.11
CA GLY A 77 -0.38 4.09 -24.29
C GLY A 77 0.27 3.28 -23.16
N ARG A 78 0.81 3.94 -22.13
CA ARG A 78 1.35 3.29 -20.93
C ARG A 78 0.33 3.38 -19.80
N LYS A 79 0.04 2.24 -19.20
CA LYS A 79 -0.71 2.20 -17.95
C LYS A 79 0.22 2.51 -16.79
N VAL A 80 -0.19 3.46 -15.95
CA VAL A 80 0.48 3.84 -14.70
C VAL A 80 -0.53 3.73 -13.58
N ARG A 81 -0.14 3.14 -12.45
CA ARG A 81 -0.96 3.11 -11.24
C ARG A 81 -0.43 4.13 -10.25
N ASN A 82 -1.26 5.10 -9.90
CA ASN A 82 -1.00 6.06 -8.83
C ASN A 82 -1.72 5.56 -7.58
N CYS A 83 -0.97 5.19 -6.54
CA CYS A 83 -1.57 4.69 -5.32
C CYS A 83 -0.78 5.12 -4.08
N ASN A 84 -1.34 4.89 -2.90
CA ASN A 84 -0.63 5.06 -1.64
C ASN A 84 -0.35 3.72 -0.95
N TRP A 85 0.53 3.77 0.04
CA TRP A 85 0.98 2.62 0.82
C TRP A 85 -0.16 1.80 1.45
N ILE A 86 -1.32 2.42 1.71
CA ILE A 86 -2.52 1.76 2.26
C ILE A 86 -2.98 0.58 1.38
N ARG A 87 -2.79 0.67 0.05
CA ARG A 87 -3.11 -0.40 -0.91
C ARG A 87 -2.47 -1.74 -0.54
N PHE A 88 -1.28 -1.70 0.06
CA PHE A 88 -0.45 -2.89 0.32
C PHE A 88 -0.53 -3.38 1.77
N LEU A 89 -1.43 -2.79 2.58
CA LEU A 89 -1.71 -3.27 3.92
C LEU A 89 -2.66 -4.48 3.90
N ARG A 90 -2.45 -5.39 4.86
CA ARG A 90 -3.41 -6.43 5.19
C ARG A 90 -4.40 -5.87 6.21
N SER A 91 -5.69 -6.07 5.98
CA SER A 91 -6.76 -5.67 6.89
C SER A 91 -7.39 -6.86 7.59
N THR A 92 -7.88 -6.64 8.80
CA THR A 92 -8.72 -7.57 9.56
C THR A 92 -9.77 -6.77 10.32
N ASP A 93 -10.93 -7.37 10.53
CA ASP A 93 -12.02 -6.87 11.36
C ASP A 93 -11.86 -7.21 12.86
N ALA A 94 -10.89 -8.07 13.20
CA ALA A 94 -10.60 -8.48 14.56
C ALA A 94 -9.31 -7.85 15.09
N TYR A 95 -9.38 -7.27 16.29
CA TYR A 95 -8.18 -6.82 17.00
C TYR A 95 -7.46 -8.00 17.65
N GLY A 96 -6.15 -8.11 17.45
CA GLY A 96 -5.33 -9.18 18.02
C GLY A 96 -3.84 -8.88 17.97
N PRO A 97 -2.97 -9.75 18.53
CA PRO A 97 -1.53 -9.53 18.64
C PRO A 97 -0.81 -9.32 17.30
N GLN A 98 -1.41 -9.74 16.19
CA GLN A 98 -0.91 -9.55 14.83
C GLN A 98 -1.17 -8.14 14.25
N VAL A 99 -1.96 -7.31 14.93
CA VAL A 99 -2.35 -5.97 14.47
C VAL A 99 -1.27 -4.97 14.86
N ASN A 100 -0.61 -4.40 13.85
CA ASN A 100 0.49 -3.44 14.03
C ASN A 100 0.06 -1.99 13.80
N ILE A 101 -1.10 -1.77 13.18
CA ILE A 101 -1.65 -0.46 12.85
C ILE A 101 -3.14 -0.47 13.17
N VAL A 102 -3.60 0.57 13.85
CA VAL A 102 -5.03 0.80 14.10
C VAL A 102 -5.44 2.02 13.29
N CYS A 103 -6.48 1.87 12.47
CA CYS A 103 -7.02 2.96 11.69
C CYS A 103 -8.09 3.71 12.51
N THR A 104 -8.03 5.03 12.50
CA THR A 104 -9.05 5.92 13.08
C THR A 104 -9.49 6.94 12.04
N LYS A 105 -10.72 7.44 12.21
CA LYS A 105 -11.20 8.64 11.52
C LYS A 105 -10.71 9.89 12.23
#